data_AF-A0A2G6GZ59-F1
#
_entry.id   AF-A0A2G6GZ59-F1
#
_cell.length_a   1.000
_cell.length_b   1.000
_cell.length_c   1.000
_cell.angle_alpha   90.00
_cell.angle_beta   90.00
_cell.angle_gamma   90.00
#
_symmetry.space_group_name_H-M   'P 1'
#
loop_
_entity.id
_entity.type
_entity.pdbx_description
1 polymer ?
#
loop_
_entity_poly.entity_id
_entity_poly.type
_entity_poly.pdbx_seq_one_letter_code
_entity_poly.pdbx_strand_id
1 'polypeptide(L)'
;AGFSETLKNTSKLSDDELKTHLEALDKFLSEKDIHNTAFGIVHEKKVPEQMLFWENFLFITRNDFNWYLMPKGETVDHFYRTKADILFDFTRSSSLELGFLVGLSPARFKIGCYTEAENDYDLMIRLQPEQSNSYLAEQIKHYVSMLNS
;
A
#
# COMPACT_ATOMS: atom_id res chain seq x y z
N ALA A 1 25.79 -30.49 -1.05
CA ALA A 1 25.34 -30.12 0.30
C ALA A 1 25.75 -28.68 0.55
N GLY A 2 24.79 -27.83 0.97
CA GLY A 2 25.06 -26.52 1.56
C GLY A 2 24.77 -25.32 0.66
N PHE A 3 23.88 -24.45 1.15
CA PHE A 3 23.54 -23.09 0.70
C PHE A 3 22.48 -22.92 -0.41
N SER A 4 21.21 -23.24 -0.09
CA SER A 4 20.05 -22.58 -0.74
C SER A 4 18.99 -22.06 0.25
N GLU A 5 19.33 -21.90 1.54
CA GLU A 5 18.35 -21.49 2.58
C GLU A 5 18.43 -20.02 3.04
N THR A 6 19.30 -19.19 2.44
CA THR A 6 19.58 -17.83 2.96
C THR A 6 18.78 -16.70 2.30
N LEU A 7 17.74 -16.99 1.50
CA LEU A 7 16.83 -15.98 0.93
C LEU A 7 15.48 -15.88 1.67
N LYS A 8 15.44 -16.29 2.95
CA LYS A 8 14.36 -15.93 3.88
C LYS A 8 14.68 -14.57 4.54
N ASN A 9 14.58 -13.48 3.79
CA ASN A 9 14.58 -12.12 4.34
C ASN A 9 13.13 -11.61 4.24
N THR A 10 12.24 -12.02 5.15
CA THR A 10 11.71 -11.20 6.27
C THR A 10 10.90 -9.96 5.85
N SER A 11 9.67 -10.19 5.44
CA SER A 11 8.49 -9.45 5.94
C SER A 11 7.25 -10.33 5.83
N LYS A 12 7.27 -11.47 6.54
CA LYS A 12 6.14 -12.41 6.60
C LYS A 12 5.08 -11.88 7.56
N LEU A 13 4.16 -11.07 7.04
CA LEU A 13 2.77 -11.27 7.42
C LEU A 13 2.24 -12.34 6.47
N SER A 14 1.48 -13.33 6.97
CA SER A 14 0.63 -14.08 6.04
C SER A 14 -0.36 -13.11 5.39
N ASP A 15 -0.88 -13.46 4.21
CA ASP A 15 -1.95 -12.68 3.57
C ASP A 15 -3.10 -12.39 4.57
N ASP A 16 -3.40 -13.34 5.47
CA ASP A 16 -4.43 -13.22 6.52
C ASP A 16 -4.09 -12.20 7.61
N GLU A 17 -2.84 -12.17 8.07
CA GLU A 17 -2.42 -11.19 9.07
C GLU A 17 -2.42 -9.77 8.47
N LEU A 18 -2.00 -9.63 7.22
CA LEU A 18 -2.05 -8.35 6.50
C LEU A 18 -3.50 -7.90 6.31
N LYS A 19 -4.39 -8.79 5.88
CA LYS A 19 -5.84 -8.55 5.77
C LYS A 19 -6.41 -8.02 7.08
N THR A 20 -6.14 -8.71 8.19
CA THR A 20 -6.67 -8.36 9.51
C THR A 20 -6.31 -6.93 9.91
N HIS A 21 -5.06 -6.51 9.68
CA HIS A 21 -4.62 -5.16 10.04
C HIS A 21 -5.24 -4.09 9.14
N LEU A 22 -5.44 -4.39 7.85
CA LEU A 22 -6.06 -3.45 6.93
C LEU A 22 -7.56 -3.30 7.20
N GLU A 23 -8.27 -4.38 7.50
CA GLU A 23 -9.68 -4.34 7.94
C GLU A 23 -9.83 -3.54 9.25
N ALA A 24 -8.91 -3.72 10.20
CA ALA A 24 -8.90 -2.96 11.43
C ALA A 24 -8.64 -1.46 11.20
N LEU A 25 -7.82 -1.11 10.20
CA LEU A 25 -7.61 0.27 9.80
C LEU A 25 -8.84 0.85 9.09
N ASP A 26 -9.43 0.12 8.15
CA ASP A 26 -10.63 0.53 7.41
C ASP A 26 -11.80 0.81 8.36
N LYS A 27 -12.00 -0.07 9.35
CA LYS A 27 -12.97 0.12 10.42
C LYS A 27 -12.71 1.40 11.23
N PHE A 28 -11.46 1.62 11.65
CA PHE A 28 -11.09 2.82 12.41
C PHE A 28 -11.34 4.12 11.62
N LEU A 29 -11.04 4.13 10.31
CA LEU A 29 -11.31 5.27 9.44
C LEU A 29 -12.81 5.50 9.26
N SER A 30 -13.56 4.42 9.06
CA SER A 30 -15.02 4.46 8.93
C SER A 30 -15.70 5.00 10.20
N GLU A 31 -15.23 4.63 11.39
CA GLU A 31 -15.72 5.17 12.67
C GLU A 31 -15.50 6.68 12.83
N LYS A 32 -14.59 7.26 12.02
CA LYS A 32 -14.31 8.70 11.95
C LYS A 32 -14.99 9.39 10.76
N ASP A 33 -15.90 8.70 10.06
CA ASP A 33 -16.55 9.19 8.83
C ASP A 33 -15.56 9.50 7.70
N ILE A 34 -14.43 8.77 7.68
CA ILE A 34 -13.39 8.88 6.64
C ILE A 34 -13.60 7.75 5.65
N HIS A 35 -13.95 8.09 4.41
CA HIS A 35 -14.03 7.13 3.33
C HIS A 35 -12.64 6.67 2.89
N ASN A 36 -12.43 5.36 2.82
CA ASN A 36 -11.18 4.73 2.43
C ASN A 36 -11.39 3.83 1.21
N THR A 37 -10.39 3.75 0.34
CA THR A 37 -10.33 2.78 -0.75
C THR A 37 -8.94 2.17 -0.76
N ALA A 38 -8.84 0.85 -0.56
CA ALA A 38 -7.57 0.17 -0.51
C ALA A 38 -7.20 -0.39 -1.89
N PHE A 39 -5.95 -0.17 -2.31
CA PHE A 39 -5.41 -0.71 -3.55
C PHE A 39 -4.25 -1.66 -3.25
N GLY A 40 -4.30 -2.87 -3.80
CA GLY A 40 -3.23 -3.86 -3.69
C GLY A 40 -2.53 -4.08 -5.03
N ILE A 41 -1.20 -4.15 -5.04
CA ILE A 41 -0.43 -4.57 -6.21
C ILE A 41 -0.17 -6.08 -6.10
N VAL A 42 -0.53 -6.80 -7.16
CA VAL A 42 -0.39 -8.24 -7.31
C VAL A 42 0.55 -8.49 -8.50
N HIS A 43 1.66 -9.21 -8.27
CA HIS A 43 2.66 -9.43 -9.32
C HIS A 43 2.28 -10.56 -10.30
N GLU A 44 1.19 -11.27 -10.03
CA GLU A 44 0.56 -12.25 -10.90
C GLU A 44 -0.32 -11.58 -11.97
N LYS A 45 -0.63 -12.32 -13.04
CA LYS A 45 -1.56 -11.88 -14.09
C LYS A 45 -3.02 -11.88 -13.64
N LYS A 46 -3.34 -12.50 -12.51
CA LYS A 46 -4.68 -12.64 -11.96
C LYS A 46 -4.60 -12.48 -10.46
N VAL A 47 -5.62 -11.88 -9.87
CA VAL A 47 -5.78 -11.80 -8.42
C VAL A 47 -5.88 -13.23 -7.85
N PRO A 48 -5.10 -13.58 -6.81
CA PRO A 48 -5.24 -14.85 -6.12
C PRO A 48 -6.65 -15.06 -5.57
N GLU A 49 -7.14 -16.29 -5.58
CA GLU A 49 -8.53 -16.61 -5.20
C GLU A 49 -8.87 -16.15 -3.79
N GLN A 50 -7.95 -16.30 -2.84
CA GLN A 50 -8.15 -15.85 -1.45
C GLN A 50 -8.33 -14.34 -1.31
N MET A 51 -7.80 -13.55 -2.26
CA MET A 51 -7.88 -12.08 -2.26
C MET A 51 -9.17 -11.56 -2.90
N LEU A 52 -9.88 -12.38 -3.69
CA LEU A 52 -11.14 -11.99 -4.32
C LEU A 52 -12.25 -11.66 -3.32
N PHE A 53 -12.14 -12.16 -2.08
CA PHE A 53 -13.09 -11.95 -1.00
C PHE A 53 -12.64 -10.86 0.00
N TRP A 54 -11.67 -10.02 -0.38
CA TRP A 54 -11.27 -8.89 0.44
C TRP A 54 -12.17 -7.71 0.10
N GLU A 55 -13.10 -7.41 1.00
CA GLU A 55 -14.03 -6.28 0.83
C GLU A 55 -13.27 -4.95 0.85
N ASN A 56 -13.70 -3.99 0.05
CA ASN A 56 -13.09 -2.66 -0.09
C ASN A 56 -11.65 -2.65 -0.65
N PHE A 57 -11.21 -3.76 -1.25
CA PHE A 57 -9.94 -3.84 -1.99
C PHE A 57 -10.15 -3.86 -3.49
N LEU A 58 -9.35 -3.04 -4.18
CA LEU A 58 -9.16 -3.10 -5.61
C LEU A 58 -7.73 -3.55 -5.90
N PHE A 59 -7.55 -4.45 -6.87
CA PHE A 59 -6.25 -5.02 -7.17
C PHE A 59 -5.74 -4.59 -8.54
N ILE A 60 -4.48 -4.16 -8.58
CA ILE A 60 -3.70 -3.86 -9.77
C ILE A 60 -2.77 -5.05 -9.99
N THR A 61 -2.90 -5.72 -11.12
CA THR A 61 -2.18 -6.95 -11.45
C THR A 61 -1.04 -6.69 -12.43
N ARG A 62 -0.23 -7.71 -12.75
CA ARG A 62 0.83 -7.56 -13.78
C ARG A 62 0.30 -7.14 -15.15
N ASN A 63 -0.94 -7.45 -15.48
CA ASN A 63 -1.55 -7.08 -16.77
C ASN A 63 -1.85 -5.57 -16.86
N ASP A 64 -1.93 -4.90 -15.71
CA ASP A 64 -2.18 -3.47 -15.57
C ASP A 64 -0.87 -2.66 -15.72
N PHE A 65 0.24 -3.30 -16.06
CA PHE A 65 1.50 -2.63 -16.37
C PHE A 65 1.97 -3.01 -17.76
N ASN A 66 2.47 -2.04 -18.52
CA ASN A 66 3.09 -2.32 -19.82
C ASN A 66 4.54 -2.81 -19.67
N TRP A 67 5.26 -2.92 -20.80
CA TRP A 67 6.61 -3.47 -20.83
C TRP A 67 7.65 -2.60 -20.12
N TYR A 68 7.41 -1.29 -19.98
CA TYR A 68 8.26 -0.35 -19.24
C TYR A 68 7.65 0.07 -17.90
N LEU A 69 6.73 -0.75 -17.36
CA LEU A 69 6.14 -0.61 -16.03
C LEU A 69 5.21 0.60 -15.84
N MET A 70 4.77 1.25 -16.92
CA MET A 70 3.74 2.28 -16.80
C MET A 70 2.38 1.63 -16.48
N PRO A 71 1.70 2.08 -15.41
CA PRO A 71 0.37 1.61 -15.04
C PRO A 71 -0.68 1.98 -16.11
N LYS A 72 -1.62 1.07 -16.35
CA LYS A 72 -2.76 1.25 -17.27
C LYS A 72 -3.91 0.31 -16.88
N GLY A 73 -5.11 0.59 -17.36
CA GLY A 73 -6.27 -0.28 -17.17
C GLY A 73 -7.27 0.29 -16.17
N GLU A 74 -8.41 -0.38 -16.04
CA GLU A 74 -9.57 0.20 -15.37
C GLU A 74 -9.33 0.49 -13.88
N THR A 75 -8.70 -0.45 -13.15
CA THR A 75 -8.37 -0.26 -11.73
C THR A 75 -7.38 0.89 -11.52
N VAL A 76 -6.39 1.00 -12.39
CA VAL A 76 -5.40 2.08 -12.39
C VAL A 76 -6.06 3.42 -12.69
N ASP A 77 -6.93 3.47 -13.69
CA ASP A 77 -7.67 4.68 -14.04
C ASP A 77 -8.61 5.11 -12.90
N HIS A 78 -9.20 4.13 -12.19
CA HIS A 78 -9.98 4.40 -10.99
C HIS A 78 -9.10 5.00 -9.89
N PHE A 79 -7.94 4.41 -9.60
CA PHE A 79 -6.95 4.95 -8.66
C PHE A 79 -6.58 6.42 -8.98
N TYR A 80 -6.30 6.74 -10.24
CA TYR A 80 -5.95 8.11 -10.64
C TYR A 80 -7.12 9.10 -10.67
N ARG A 81 -8.37 8.62 -10.68
CA ARG A 81 -9.56 9.49 -10.54
C ARG A 81 -9.89 9.78 -9.09
N THR A 82 -9.41 8.96 -8.16
CA THR A 82 -9.65 9.13 -6.72
C THR A 82 -8.88 10.35 -6.21
N LYS A 83 -9.61 11.45 -6.00
CA LYS A 83 -9.07 12.69 -5.40
C LYS A 83 -9.02 12.58 -3.87
N ALA A 84 -8.18 11.68 -3.37
CA ALA A 84 -8.00 11.51 -1.94
C ALA A 84 -7.34 12.76 -1.33
N ASP A 85 -7.77 13.14 -0.12
CA ASP A 85 -7.05 14.16 0.65
C ASP A 85 -5.68 13.63 1.09
N ILE A 86 -5.60 12.36 1.48
CA ILE A 86 -4.35 11.70 1.87
C ILE A 86 -4.24 10.34 1.15
N LEU A 87 -3.09 10.10 0.53
CA LEU A 87 -2.66 8.78 0.05
C LEU A 87 -1.66 8.20 1.05
N PHE A 88 -1.97 7.01 1.59
CA PHE A 88 -1.03 6.24 2.40
C PHE A 88 -0.46 5.08 1.60
N ASP A 89 0.86 5.06 1.46
CA ASP A 89 1.60 3.94 0.91
C ASP A 89 2.17 3.07 2.04
N PHE A 90 1.70 1.81 2.06
CA PHE A 90 2.08 0.79 3.04
C PHE A 90 3.25 -0.10 2.61
N THR A 91 3.87 0.18 1.46
CA THR A 91 4.99 -0.61 0.97
C THR A 91 6.30 -0.17 1.64
N ARG A 92 7.17 -1.14 1.94
CA ARG A 92 8.48 -0.88 2.55
C ARG A 92 9.58 -0.64 1.53
N SER A 93 9.42 -1.25 0.36
CA SER A 93 10.40 -1.20 -0.71
C SER A 93 9.82 -0.39 -1.85
N SER A 94 10.51 0.67 -2.23
CA SER A 94 10.22 1.42 -3.44
C SER A 94 10.43 0.52 -4.66
N SER A 95 9.46 0.52 -5.58
CA SER A 95 9.61 -0.05 -6.92
C SER A 95 9.25 0.99 -7.98
N LEU A 96 9.63 0.75 -9.24
CA LEU A 96 9.31 1.68 -10.33
C LEU A 96 7.79 1.72 -10.60
N GLU A 97 7.10 0.58 -10.48
CA GLU A 97 5.64 0.49 -10.58
C GLU A 97 4.96 1.40 -9.55
N LEU A 98 5.42 1.32 -8.30
CA LEU A 98 4.90 2.11 -7.21
C LEU A 98 5.22 3.60 -7.41
N GLY A 99 6.44 3.93 -7.87
CA GLY A 99 6.82 5.29 -8.19
C GLY A 99 5.87 5.93 -9.20
N PHE A 100 5.47 5.21 -10.26
CA PHE A 100 4.45 5.71 -11.19
C PHE A 100 3.07 5.90 -10.55
N LEU A 101 2.63 4.97 -9.71
CA LEU A 101 1.33 5.09 -9.03
C LEU A 101 1.32 6.30 -8.09
N VAL A 102 2.32 6.41 -7.23
CA VAL A 102 2.44 7.52 -6.27
C VAL A 102 2.60 8.85 -6.99
N GLY A 103 3.50 8.94 -7.99
CA GLY A 103 3.77 10.20 -8.68
C GLY A 103 2.60 10.71 -9.50
N LEU A 104 1.86 9.83 -10.17
CA LEU A 104 0.69 10.19 -10.97
C LEU A 104 -0.60 10.32 -10.15
N SER A 105 -0.60 9.94 -8.88
CA SER A 105 -1.75 10.11 -8.00
C SER A 105 -2.10 11.60 -7.81
N PRO A 106 -3.38 12.00 -7.92
CA PRO A 106 -3.82 13.37 -7.67
C PRO A 106 -4.02 13.69 -6.18
N ALA A 107 -3.63 12.78 -5.27
CA ALA A 107 -3.81 12.96 -3.84
C ALA A 107 -3.14 14.25 -3.36
N ARG A 108 -3.79 14.97 -2.44
CA ARG A 108 -3.34 16.28 -1.95
C ARG A 108 -2.16 16.18 -0.99
N PHE A 109 -2.02 15.04 -0.32
CA PHE A 109 -0.93 14.75 0.60
C PHE A 109 -0.57 13.27 0.50
N LYS A 110 0.71 12.95 0.35
CA LYS A 110 1.21 11.59 0.12
C LYS A 110 2.14 11.19 1.25
N ILE A 111 1.85 10.06 1.89
CA ILE A 111 2.59 9.54 3.04
C ILE A 111 3.11 8.15 2.70
N GLY A 112 4.41 7.91 2.87
CA GLY A 112 5.03 6.61 2.58
C GLY A 112 6.07 6.19 3.61
N CYS A 113 6.62 4.99 3.44
CA CYS A 113 7.79 4.57 4.20
C CYS A 113 9.02 5.36 3.75
N TYR A 114 9.91 5.67 4.70
CA TYR A 114 11.17 6.34 4.40
C TYR A 114 12.02 5.56 3.39
N THR A 115 12.47 6.27 2.37
CA THR A 115 13.46 5.81 1.38
C THR A 115 14.42 6.94 1.07
N GLU A 116 15.63 6.59 0.63
CA GLU A 116 16.60 7.57 0.11
C GLU A 116 16.42 7.82 -1.39
N ALA A 117 15.61 7.00 -2.07
CA ALA A 117 15.27 7.21 -3.46
C ALA A 117 14.41 8.47 -3.64
N GLU A 118 14.56 9.12 -4.79
CA GLU A 118 13.68 10.21 -5.21
C GLU A 118 12.23 9.71 -5.25
N ASN A 119 11.32 10.51 -4.70
CA ASN A 119 9.93 10.14 -4.52
C ASN A 119 9.04 11.39 -4.42
N ASP A 120 7.73 11.20 -4.56
CA ASP A 120 6.72 12.24 -4.47
C ASP A 120 5.97 12.23 -3.12
N TYR A 121 6.54 11.69 -2.03
CA TYR A 121 5.90 11.74 -0.72
C TYR A 121 6.12 13.10 -0.04
N ASP A 122 5.06 13.66 0.53
CA ASP A 122 5.12 14.89 1.34
C ASP A 122 5.60 14.60 2.78
N LEU A 123 5.33 13.38 3.28
CA LEU A 123 5.78 12.89 4.57
C LEU A 123 6.26 11.45 4.46
N MET A 124 7.39 11.15 5.11
CA MET A 124 7.94 9.81 5.17
C MET A 124 8.06 9.32 6.61
N ILE A 125 7.64 8.08 6.85
CA ILE A 125 7.73 7.41 8.15
C ILE A 125 8.91 6.44 8.12
N ARG A 126 9.91 6.68 8.97
CA ARG A 126 11.04 5.76 9.11
C ARG A 126 10.65 4.59 10.02
N LEU A 127 10.61 3.39 9.45
CA LEU A 127 10.43 2.15 10.19
C LEU A 127 11.79 1.55 10.54
N GLN A 128 11.90 1.02 11.76
CA GLN A 128 13.02 0.17 12.16
C GLN A 128 12.85 -1.24 11.56
N PRO A 129 13.94 -2.01 11.36
CA PRO A 129 13.87 -3.35 10.76
C PRO A 129 12.91 -4.31 11.48
N GLU A 130 12.79 -4.17 12.80
CA GLU A 130 11.94 -5.02 13.65
C GLU A 130 10.47 -4.59 13.66
N GLN A 131 10.16 -3.39 13.16
CA GLN A 131 8.79 -2.90 13.10
C GLN A 131 8.08 -3.54 11.91
N SER A 132 6.86 -4.02 12.11
CA SER A 132 5.98 -4.66 11.13
C SER A 132 5.05 -3.66 10.42
N ASN A 133 4.35 -4.07 9.35
CA ASN A 133 3.36 -3.19 8.70
C ASN A 133 2.19 -2.85 9.63
N SER A 134 1.95 -3.70 10.64
CA SER A 134 1.01 -3.38 11.71
C SER A 134 1.44 -2.16 12.52
N TYR A 135 2.73 -2.00 12.78
CA TYR A 135 3.23 -0.77 13.43
C TYR A 135 2.96 0.46 12.57
N LEU A 136 3.16 0.37 11.24
CA LEU A 136 2.84 1.48 10.33
C LEU A 136 1.34 1.82 10.36
N ALA A 137 0.46 0.82 10.38
CA ALA A 137 -0.98 1.04 10.52
C ALA A 137 -1.32 1.76 11.83
N GLU A 138 -0.70 1.39 12.95
CA GLU A 138 -0.89 2.07 14.23
C GLU A 138 -0.35 3.51 14.21
N GLN A 139 0.79 3.76 13.57
CA GLN A 139 1.28 5.13 13.37
C GLN A 139 0.27 5.97 12.56
N ILE A 140 -0.31 5.40 11.51
CA ILE A 140 -1.32 6.09 10.70
C ILE A 140 -2.57 6.42 11.52
N LYS A 141 -3.08 5.48 12.33
CA LYS A 141 -4.20 5.75 13.24
C LYS A 141 -3.89 6.88 14.21
N HIS A 142 -2.67 6.93 14.73
CA HIS A 142 -2.22 8.01 15.61
C HIS A 142 -2.23 9.36 14.89
N TYR A 143 -1.63 9.45 13.69
CA TYR A 143 -1.61 10.68 12.89
C TYR A 143 -3.01 11.15 12.48
N VAL A 144 -3.86 10.25 12.01
CA VAL A 144 -5.25 10.57 11.65
C VAL A 144 -6.03 11.09 12.85
N SER A 145 -5.78 10.55 14.05
CA SER A 145 -6.39 11.06 15.29
C SER A 145 -5.93 12.48 15.60
N MET A 146 -4.63 12.77 15.46
CA MET A 146 -4.08 14.11 15.70
C MET A 146 -4.58 15.17 14.70
N LEU A 147 -4.73 14.81 13.42
CA LEU A 147 -5.18 15.74 12.38
C LEU A 147 -6.66 16.09 12.48
N ASN A 148 -7.48 15.16 13.00
CA ASN A 148 -8.93 15.34 13.21
C ASN A 148 -9.27 15.65 14.68
N SER A 149 -8.30 16.16 15.45
CA SER A 149 -8.47 16.59 16.85
C SER A 149 -9.06 17.99 16.97
#